data_AF-A0AAU1LJ54-F1
#
_entry.id   AF-A0AAU1LJ54-F1
#
_cell.length_a   1.000
_cell.length_b   1.000
_cell.length_c   1.000
_cell.angle_alpha   90.00
_cell.angle_beta   90.00
_cell.angle_gamma   90.00
#
_symmetry.space_group_name_H-M   'P 1'
#
loop_
_entity.id
_entity.type
_entity.pdbx_description
1 polymer ?
#
loop_
_entity_poly.entity_id
_entity_poly.type
_entity_poly.pdbx_seq_one_letter_code
_entity_poly.pdbx_strand_id
1 'polypeptide(L)'
;MDPGDAAVVAGAIAGAVALLGTIGGAFTGRWASREQAREQGRIQHRQWLRDHQRIAYADLHAIAVDTVELAGTFAQASGPAAADAGKNLTASLYKLVRAGATVGIVGPDKMKRLAAGLVGNAYKTPGSPDAEPTWELWAAALNVKLTEFSTEANKIISETPGSETVPAAD
;
A
#
# COMPACT_ATOMS: atom_id res chain seq x y z
N MET A 1 66.82 15.21 33.24
CA MET A 1 65.72 15.20 32.26
C MET A 1 65.07 16.57 32.36
N ASP A 2 65.17 17.37 31.30
CA ASP A 2 64.68 18.74 31.29
C ASP A 2 63.14 18.77 31.34
N PRO A 3 62.52 19.66 32.14
CA PRO A 3 61.07 19.80 32.21
C PRO A 3 60.42 20.20 30.85
N GLY A 4 61.21 20.63 29.87
CA GLY A 4 60.78 20.88 28.49
C GLY A 4 60.45 19.62 27.69
N ASP A 5 61.17 18.51 27.89
CA ASP A 5 60.95 17.27 27.11
C ASP A 5 59.68 16.53 27.54
N ALA A 6 59.32 16.61 28.83
CA ALA A 6 58.10 16.00 29.36
C ALA A 6 56.82 16.66 28.79
N ALA A 7 56.85 17.98 28.56
CA ALA A 7 55.73 18.72 28.00
C ALA A 7 55.52 18.42 26.50
N VAL A 8 56.61 18.21 25.75
CA VAL A 8 56.56 17.86 24.32
C VAL A 8 56.02 16.45 24.12
N VAL A 9 56.44 15.50 24.96
CA VAL A 9 55.93 14.11 24.92
C VAL A 9 54.46 14.05 25.35
N ALA A 10 54.04 14.79 26.38
CA ALA A 10 52.64 14.86 26.79
C ALA A 10 51.73 15.50 25.71
N GLY A 11 52.21 16.56 25.03
CA GLY A 11 51.50 17.19 23.91
C GLY A 11 51.38 16.28 22.68
N ALA A 12 52.42 15.50 22.37
CA ALA A 12 52.41 14.54 21.28
C ALA A 12 51.45 13.36 21.53
N ILE A 13 51.37 12.86 22.77
CA ILE A 13 50.45 11.79 23.16
C ILE A 13 49.00 12.30 23.17
N ALA A 14 48.74 13.49 23.73
CA ALA A 14 47.41 14.11 23.70
C ALA A 14 46.93 14.41 22.27
N GLY A 15 47.83 14.88 21.40
CA GLY A 15 47.55 15.09 19.98
C GLY A 15 47.26 13.80 19.22
N ALA A 16 47.99 12.72 19.51
CA ALA A 16 47.77 11.41 18.89
C ALA A 16 46.45 10.77 19.34
N VAL A 17 46.06 10.91 20.62
CA VAL A 17 44.77 10.43 21.14
C VAL A 17 43.61 11.23 20.57
N ALA A 18 43.75 12.56 20.42
CA ALA A 18 42.73 13.40 19.79
C ALA A 18 42.54 13.09 18.29
N LEU A 19 43.63 12.78 17.58
CA LEU A 19 43.60 12.32 16.18
C LEU A 19 42.98 10.92 16.04
N LEU A 20 43.29 9.99 16.94
CA LEU A 20 42.68 8.65 16.94
C LEU A 20 41.18 8.70 17.28
N GLY A 21 40.75 9.58 18.19
CA GLY A 21 39.34 9.81 18.51
C GLY A 21 38.54 10.42 17.36
N THR A 22 39.13 11.35 16.60
CA THR A 22 38.48 12.01 15.45
C THR A 22 38.48 11.12 14.19
N ILE A 23 39.53 10.35 13.94
CA ILE A 23 39.58 9.37 12.84
C ILE A 23 38.64 8.18 13.12
N GLY A 24 38.58 7.72 14.37
CA GLY A 24 37.64 6.68 14.82
C GLY A 24 36.18 7.12 14.71
N GLY A 25 35.85 8.34 15.16
CA GLY A 25 34.50 8.92 15.06
C GLY A 25 34.04 9.21 13.61
N ALA A 26 34.96 9.59 12.72
CA ALA A 26 34.64 9.80 11.30
C ALA A 26 34.39 8.49 10.54
N PHE A 27 35.09 7.40 10.89
CA PHE A 27 34.87 6.09 10.30
C PHE A 27 33.59 5.41 10.80
N THR A 28 33.31 5.46 12.12
CA THR A 28 32.05 4.96 12.69
C THR A 28 30.86 5.81 12.25
N GLY A 29 31.02 7.14 12.19
CA GLY A 29 30.01 8.06 11.68
C GLY A 29 29.66 7.80 10.22
N ARG A 30 30.63 7.52 9.34
CA ARG A 30 30.37 7.21 7.92
C ARG A 30 29.74 5.83 7.72
N TRP A 31 30.08 4.85 8.56
CA TRP A 31 29.46 3.51 8.53
C TRP A 31 28.04 3.54 9.10
N ALA A 32 27.85 4.20 10.25
CA ALA A 32 26.55 4.46 10.84
C ALA A 32 25.66 5.30 9.92
N SER A 33 26.19 6.31 9.23
CA SER A 33 25.44 7.11 8.24
C SER A 33 25.03 6.29 7.02
N ARG A 34 25.88 5.37 6.56
CA ARG A 34 25.54 4.45 5.46
C ARG A 34 24.48 3.44 5.88
N GLU A 35 24.57 2.93 7.10
CA GLU A 35 23.58 2.00 7.63
C GLU A 35 22.27 2.70 7.98
N GLN A 36 22.31 3.92 8.51
CA GLN A 36 21.15 4.80 8.69
C GLN A 36 20.51 5.18 7.35
N ALA A 37 21.29 5.48 6.30
CA ALA A 37 20.74 5.77 4.98
C ALA A 37 20.07 4.54 4.35
N ARG A 38 20.62 3.34 4.57
CA ARG A 38 19.99 2.08 4.16
C ARG A 38 18.71 1.83 4.95
N GLU A 39 18.72 2.06 6.25
CA GLU A 39 17.54 1.84 7.10
C GLU A 39 16.44 2.86 6.80
N GLN A 40 16.79 4.14 6.63
CA GLN A 40 15.87 5.18 6.15
C GLN A 40 15.30 4.84 4.78
N GLY A 41 16.13 4.34 3.85
CA GLY A 41 15.68 3.88 2.54
C GLY A 41 14.68 2.72 2.63
N ARG A 42 14.90 1.77 3.54
CA ARG A 42 13.96 0.66 3.78
C ARG A 42 12.66 1.15 4.40
N ILE A 43 12.71 2.08 5.35
CA ILE A 43 11.52 2.68 5.97
C ILE A 43 10.72 3.47 4.93
N GLN A 44 11.36 4.30 4.11
CA GLN A 44 10.72 5.05 3.04
C GLN A 44 10.10 4.12 2.00
N HIS A 45 10.81 3.06 1.57
CA HIS A 45 10.27 2.09 0.63
C HIS A 45 9.06 1.35 1.20
N ARG A 46 9.08 0.98 2.49
CA ARG A 46 7.92 0.38 3.18
C ARG A 46 6.75 1.35 3.29
N GLN A 47 7.00 2.63 3.54
CA GLN A 47 5.95 3.67 3.53
C GLN A 47 5.35 3.83 2.13
N TRP A 48 6.19 3.96 1.10
CA TRP A 48 5.78 4.05 -0.29
C TRP A 48 4.92 2.85 -0.73
N LEU A 49 5.33 1.62 -0.39
CA LEU A 49 4.54 0.42 -0.66
C LEU A 49 3.17 0.46 0.04
N ARG A 50 3.13 0.92 1.29
CA ARG A 50 1.87 1.03 2.06
C ARG A 50 0.92 2.06 1.45
N ASP A 51 1.44 3.20 1.02
CA ASP A 51 0.62 4.23 0.40
C ASP A 51 0.07 3.75 -0.96
N HIS A 52 0.89 3.06 -1.76
CA HIS A 52 0.41 2.42 -2.98
C HIS A 52 -0.65 1.35 -2.74
N GLN A 53 -0.50 0.53 -1.71
CA GLN A 53 -1.52 -0.44 -1.31
C GLN A 53 -2.83 0.25 -0.90
N ARG A 54 -2.74 1.30 -0.07
CA ARG A 54 -3.90 2.08 0.36
C ARG A 54 -4.66 2.69 -0.82
N ILE A 55 -3.94 3.30 -1.76
CA ILE A 55 -4.53 3.88 -2.97
C ILE A 55 -5.19 2.77 -3.81
N ALA A 56 -4.50 1.66 -4.04
CA ALA A 56 -5.05 0.56 -4.83
C ALA A 56 -6.32 -0.05 -4.20
N TYR A 57 -6.37 -0.18 -2.87
CA TYR A 57 -7.57 -0.68 -2.18
C TYR A 57 -8.72 0.33 -2.24
N ALA A 58 -8.42 1.63 -2.06
CA ALA A 58 -9.42 2.69 -2.15
C ALA A 58 -10.00 2.80 -3.57
N ASP A 59 -9.15 2.74 -4.59
CA ASP A 59 -9.58 2.78 -6.00
C ASP A 59 -10.46 1.58 -6.35
N LEU A 60 -10.06 0.37 -5.96
CA LEU A 60 -10.88 -0.83 -6.20
C LEU A 60 -12.23 -0.73 -5.49
N HIS A 61 -12.23 -0.26 -4.24
CA HIS A 61 -13.46 -0.07 -3.49
C HIS A 61 -14.40 0.93 -4.16
N ALA A 62 -13.92 2.12 -4.50
CA ALA A 62 -14.72 3.16 -5.12
C ALA A 62 -15.33 2.68 -6.45
N ILE A 63 -14.52 2.06 -7.31
CA ILE A 63 -15.00 1.55 -8.60
C ILE A 63 -16.01 0.41 -8.42
N ALA A 64 -15.86 -0.43 -7.39
CA ALA A 64 -16.84 -1.48 -7.09
C ALA A 64 -18.18 -0.91 -6.66
N VAL A 65 -18.18 0.12 -5.80
CA VAL A 65 -19.41 0.84 -5.40
C VAL A 65 -20.10 1.43 -6.64
N ASP A 66 -19.37 2.18 -7.47
CA ASP A 66 -19.90 2.77 -8.70
C ASP A 66 -20.49 1.70 -9.64
N THR A 67 -19.82 0.54 -9.73
CA THR A 67 -20.28 -0.57 -10.59
C THR A 67 -21.61 -1.15 -10.11
N VAL A 68 -21.80 -1.29 -8.80
CA VAL A 68 -23.07 -1.74 -8.22
C VAL A 68 -24.20 -0.75 -8.52
N GLU A 69 -23.94 0.56 -8.37
CA GLU A 69 -24.93 1.60 -8.66
C GLU A 69 -25.32 1.63 -10.14
N LEU A 70 -24.34 1.51 -11.04
CA LEU A 70 -24.57 1.42 -12.48
C LEU A 70 -25.35 0.18 -12.87
N ALA A 71 -25.14 -0.95 -12.19
CA ALA A 71 -25.94 -2.15 -12.42
C ALA A 71 -27.39 -1.98 -11.99
N GLY A 72 -27.64 -1.29 -10.87
CA GLY A 72 -29.00 -0.90 -10.46
C GLY A 72 -29.68 -0.01 -11.49
N THR A 73 -28.94 0.98 -12.01
CA THR A 73 -29.45 1.88 -13.07
C THR A 73 -29.75 1.11 -14.36
N PHE A 74 -28.86 0.18 -14.76
CA PHE A 74 -29.07 -0.67 -15.92
C PHE A 74 -30.31 -1.57 -15.76
N ALA A 75 -30.51 -2.17 -14.58
CA ALA A 75 -31.64 -3.04 -14.30
C ALA A 75 -33.00 -2.32 -14.44
N GLN A 76 -33.05 -1.01 -14.15
CA GLN A 76 -34.25 -0.18 -14.25
C GLN A 76 -34.41 0.48 -15.63
N ALA A 77 -33.36 0.53 -16.43
CA ALA A 77 -33.38 1.20 -17.73
C ALA A 77 -34.15 0.39 -18.78
N SER A 78 -34.84 1.08 -19.67
CA SER A 78 -35.59 0.47 -20.77
C SER A 78 -35.46 1.29 -22.06
N GLY A 79 -35.72 0.65 -23.20
CA GLY A 79 -35.63 1.29 -24.51
C GLY A 79 -34.22 1.84 -24.80
N PRO A 80 -34.10 3.02 -25.43
CA PRO A 80 -32.80 3.61 -25.78
C PRO A 80 -31.89 3.87 -24.56
N ALA A 81 -32.46 4.20 -23.39
CA ALA A 81 -31.69 4.46 -22.17
C ALA A 81 -30.95 3.22 -21.65
N ALA A 82 -31.47 2.01 -21.91
CA ALA A 82 -30.81 0.77 -21.54
C ALA A 82 -29.47 0.58 -22.26
N ALA A 83 -29.36 1.04 -23.51
CA ALA A 83 -28.12 0.93 -24.28
C ALA A 83 -26.99 1.78 -23.67
N ASP A 84 -27.30 3.00 -23.24
CA ASP A 84 -26.30 3.89 -22.64
C ASP A 84 -25.96 3.47 -21.20
N ALA A 85 -26.95 3.04 -20.41
CA ALA A 85 -26.71 2.42 -19.11
C ALA A 85 -25.81 1.18 -19.22
N GLY A 86 -26.04 0.32 -20.21
CA GLY A 86 -25.22 -0.86 -20.47
C GLY A 86 -23.78 -0.52 -20.85
N LYS A 87 -23.55 0.52 -21.65
CA LYS A 87 -22.19 1.01 -21.97
C LYS A 87 -21.47 1.50 -20.71
N ASN A 88 -22.16 2.27 -19.87
CA ASN A 88 -21.58 2.79 -18.63
C ASN A 88 -21.22 1.66 -17.66
N LEU A 89 -22.12 0.69 -17.49
CA LEU A 89 -21.86 -0.50 -16.69
C LEU A 89 -20.66 -1.30 -17.22
N THR A 90 -20.61 -1.53 -18.53
CA THR A 90 -19.50 -2.24 -19.18
C THR A 90 -18.17 -1.50 -18.96
N ALA A 91 -18.15 -0.18 -19.14
CA ALA A 91 -16.97 0.64 -18.88
C ALA A 91 -16.52 0.56 -17.41
N SER A 92 -17.47 0.51 -16.47
CA SER A 92 -17.17 0.33 -15.05
C SER A 92 -16.59 -1.04 -14.74
N LEU A 93 -17.14 -2.12 -15.32
CA LEU A 93 -16.60 -3.47 -15.18
C LEU A 93 -15.14 -3.55 -15.67
N TYR A 94 -14.81 -2.90 -16.79
CA TYR A 94 -13.41 -2.83 -17.24
C TYR A 94 -12.50 -2.12 -16.24
N LYS A 95 -12.96 -1.00 -15.66
CA LYS A 95 -12.21 -0.29 -14.62
C LYS A 95 -12.04 -1.16 -13.37
N LEU A 96 -13.07 -1.93 -13.00
CA LEU A 96 -13.07 -2.82 -11.86
C LEU A 96 -12.01 -3.92 -12.00
N VAL A 97 -11.95 -4.54 -13.18
CA VAL A 97 -10.95 -5.55 -13.52
C VAL A 97 -9.54 -4.98 -13.43
N ARG A 98 -9.34 -3.77 -13.97
CA ARG A 98 -8.05 -3.09 -13.92
C ARG A 98 -7.63 -2.78 -12.49
N ALA A 99 -8.53 -2.27 -11.66
CA ALA A 99 -8.24 -1.99 -10.25
C ALA A 99 -7.98 -3.29 -9.47
N GLY A 100 -8.71 -4.36 -9.76
CA GLY A 100 -8.48 -5.68 -9.18
C GLY A 100 -7.09 -6.23 -9.53
N ALA A 101 -6.64 -6.04 -10.77
CA ALA A 101 -5.29 -6.39 -11.19
C ALA A 101 -4.22 -5.58 -10.45
N THR A 102 -4.43 -4.28 -10.24
CA THR A 102 -3.52 -3.44 -9.43
C THR A 102 -3.38 -3.99 -8.01
N VAL A 103 -4.49 -4.34 -7.36
CA VAL A 103 -4.46 -4.99 -6.03
C VAL A 103 -3.77 -6.35 -6.08
N GLY A 104 -3.96 -7.11 -7.16
CA GLY A 104 -3.24 -8.36 -7.45
C GLY A 104 -1.72 -8.22 -7.45
N ILE A 105 -1.21 -7.07 -7.89
CA ILE A 105 0.22 -6.76 -7.97
C ILE A 105 0.77 -6.30 -6.60
N VAL A 106 0.07 -5.37 -5.93
CA VAL A 106 0.62 -4.67 -4.76
C VAL A 106 0.21 -5.27 -3.42
N GLY A 107 -0.92 -5.99 -3.35
CA GLY A 107 -1.50 -6.45 -2.10
C GLY A 107 -0.91 -7.77 -1.59
N PRO A 108 -1.10 -8.11 -0.30
CA PRO A 108 -0.81 -9.43 0.23
C PRO A 108 -1.78 -10.48 -0.36
N ASP A 109 -1.43 -11.75 -0.32
CA ASP A 109 -2.17 -12.82 -1.02
C ASP A 109 -3.66 -12.90 -0.64
N LYS A 110 -4.02 -12.54 0.60
CA LYS A 110 -5.42 -12.46 1.02
C LYS A 110 -6.19 -11.37 0.26
N MET A 111 -5.60 -10.18 0.09
CA MET A 111 -6.20 -9.10 -0.71
C MET A 111 -6.26 -9.45 -2.19
N LYS A 112 -5.25 -10.16 -2.72
CA LYS A 112 -5.29 -10.66 -4.11
C LYS A 112 -6.47 -11.60 -4.33
N ARG A 113 -6.69 -12.55 -3.41
CA ARG A 113 -7.83 -13.48 -3.48
C ARG A 113 -9.17 -12.77 -3.37
N LEU A 114 -9.30 -11.81 -2.46
CA LEU A 114 -10.53 -11.04 -2.30
C LEU A 114 -10.82 -10.17 -3.54
N ALA A 115 -9.82 -9.49 -4.08
CA ALA A 115 -9.94 -8.72 -5.32
C ALA A 115 -10.30 -9.61 -6.52
N ALA A 116 -9.65 -10.77 -6.66
CA ALA A 116 -9.96 -11.74 -7.70
C ALA A 116 -11.37 -12.33 -7.54
N GLY A 117 -11.81 -12.58 -6.31
CA GLY A 117 -13.18 -13.02 -6.01
C GLY A 117 -14.22 -11.95 -6.38
N LEU A 118 -13.94 -10.68 -6.08
CA LEU A 118 -14.79 -9.55 -6.42
C LEU A 118 -14.91 -9.37 -7.94
N VAL A 119 -13.78 -9.35 -8.65
CA VAL A 119 -13.74 -9.27 -10.12
C VAL A 119 -14.41 -10.50 -10.75
N GLY A 120 -14.12 -11.70 -10.24
CA GLY A 120 -14.72 -12.94 -10.72
C GLY A 120 -16.25 -12.96 -10.58
N ASN A 121 -16.78 -12.44 -9.47
CA ASN A 121 -18.22 -12.31 -9.28
C ASN A 121 -18.83 -11.27 -10.21
N ALA A 122 -18.10 -10.19 -10.48
CA ALA A 122 -18.53 -9.17 -11.42
C ALA A 122 -18.70 -9.72 -12.86
N TYR A 123 -17.95 -10.77 -13.25
CA TYR A 123 -18.13 -11.47 -14.53
C TYR A 123 -19.31 -12.46 -14.55
N LYS A 124 -19.86 -12.85 -13.40
CA LYS A 124 -21.05 -13.72 -13.32
C LYS A 124 -22.35 -12.92 -13.50
N THR A 125 -22.36 -11.98 -14.43
CA THR A 125 -23.53 -11.14 -14.72
C THR A 125 -24.72 -12.00 -15.15
N PRO A 126 -25.96 -11.61 -14.82
CA PRO A 126 -27.18 -12.31 -15.24
C PRO A 126 -27.17 -12.61 -16.74
N GLY A 127 -27.45 -13.87 -17.09
CA GLY A 127 -27.34 -14.39 -18.45
C GLY A 127 -26.05 -15.18 -18.75
N SER A 128 -25.10 -15.25 -17.82
CA SER A 128 -24.00 -16.23 -17.88
C SER A 128 -24.45 -17.62 -17.38
N PRO A 129 -23.79 -18.71 -17.81
CA PRO A 129 -24.16 -20.08 -17.40
C PRO A 129 -24.15 -20.32 -15.89
N ASP A 130 -23.33 -19.55 -15.16
CA ASP A 130 -23.13 -19.65 -13.71
C ASP A 130 -23.64 -18.39 -12.97
N ALA A 131 -24.48 -17.59 -13.63
CA ALA A 131 -24.92 -16.30 -13.13
C ALA A 131 -26.09 -16.40 -12.14
N GLU A 132 -26.16 -15.41 -11.27
CA GLU A 132 -27.37 -15.13 -10.50
C GLU A 132 -28.54 -14.83 -11.48
N PRO A 133 -29.77 -15.25 -11.14
CA PRO A 133 -30.89 -15.17 -12.08
C PRO A 133 -31.37 -13.74 -12.35
N THR A 134 -31.02 -12.77 -11.51
CA THR A 134 -31.40 -11.35 -11.66
C THR A 134 -30.26 -10.39 -11.36
N TRP A 135 -30.32 -9.18 -11.93
CA TRP A 135 -29.36 -8.10 -11.68
C TRP A 135 -29.32 -7.66 -10.21
N GLU A 136 -30.45 -7.78 -9.50
CA GLU A 136 -30.53 -7.49 -8.07
C GLU A 136 -29.73 -8.51 -7.23
N LEU A 137 -29.88 -9.80 -7.51
CA LEU A 137 -29.15 -10.86 -6.81
C LEU A 137 -27.65 -10.77 -7.13
N TRP A 138 -27.30 -10.47 -8.38
CA TRP A 138 -25.91 -10.21 -8.76
C TRP A 138 -25.31 -9.02 -7.99
N ALA A 139 -26.03 -7.89 -7.92
CA ALA A 139 -25.57 -6.70 -7.20
C ALA A 139 -25.42 -6.96 -5.69
N ALA A 140 -26.33 -7.72 -5.09
CA ALA A 140 -26.24 -8.15 -3.70
C ALA A 140 -25.01 -9.04 -3.46
N ALA A 141 -24.75 -10.02 -4.33
CA ALA A 141 -23.57 -10.88 -4.25
C ALA A 141 -22.26 -10.10 -4.40
N LEU A 142 -22.23 -9.10 -5.29
CA LEU A 142 -21.09 -8.20 -5.45
C LEU A 142 -20.87 -7.34 -4.20
N ASN A 143 -21.94 -6.81 -3.59
CA ASN A 143 -21.88 -6.05 -2.34
C ASN A 143 -21.35 -6.87 -1.15
N VAL A 144 -21.70 -8.15 -1.05
CA VAL A 144 -21.13 -9.05 -0.02
C VAL A 144 -19.62 -9.15 -0.20
N LYS A 145 -19.14 -9.37 -1.42
CA LYS A 145 -17.70 -9.43 -1.72
C LYS A 145 -16.98 -8.11 -1.50
N LEU A 146 -17.64 -7.01 -1.82
CA LEU A 146 -17.13 -5.68 -1.55
C LEU A 146 -16.97 -5.44 -0.05
N THR A 147 -17.94 -5.88 0.75
CA THR A 147 -17.90 -5.76 2.20
C THR A 147 -16.75 -6.60 2.79
N GLU A 148 -16.61 -7.85 2.37
CA GLU A 148 -15.47 -8.71 2.77
C GLU A 148 -14.13 -8.04 2.45
N PHE A 149 -14.01 -7.47 1.25
CA PHE A 149 -12.82 -6.75 0.81
C PHE A 149 -12.54 -5.52 1.67
N SER A 150 -13.53 -4.66 1.90
CA SER A 150 -13.39 -3.43 2.69
C SER A 150 -13.04 -3.69 4.14
N THR A 151 -13.65 -4.71 4.76
CA THR A 151 -13.33 -5.11 6.13
C THR A 151 -11.86 -5.52 6.23
N GLU A 152 -11.37 -6.32 5.29
CA GLU A 152 -9.97 -6.76 5.31
C GLU A 152 -8.99 -5.62 4.99
N ALA A 153 -9.34 -4.75 4.03
CA ALA A 153 -8.53 -3.58 3.70
C ALA A 153 -8.37 -2.67 4.92
N ASN A 154 -9.47 -2.38 5.62
CA ASN A 154 -9.47 -1.56 6.83
C ASN A 154 -8.63 -2.18 7.95
N LYS A 155 -8.71 -3.50 8.12
CA LYS A 155 -7.89 -4.24 9.08
C LYS A 155 -6.40 -4.10 8.79
N ILE A 156 -5.99 -4.31 7.53
CA ILE A 156 -4.58 -4.18 7.13
C ILE A 156 -4.09 -2.74 7.33
N ILE A 157 -4.95 -1.75 7.04
CA ILE A 157 -4.62 -0.34 7.21
C ILE A 157 -4.47 0.03 8.70
N SER A 158 -5.31 -0.52 9.59
CA SER A 158 -5.34 -0.19 11.02
C SER A 158 -4.33 -0.98 11.88
N GLU A 159 -4.06 -2.24 11.54
CA GLU A 159 -3.10 -3.10 12.27
C GLU A 159 -1.64 -2.77 11.96
N THR A 160 -1.39 -1.91 10.97
CA THR A 160 -0.04 -1.49 10.65
C THR A 160 0.36 -0.33 11.57
N PRO A 161 1.32 -0.49 12.51
CA PRO A 161 1.68 0.56 13.44
C PRO A 161 2.10 1.83 12.68
N GLY A 162 1.35 2.91 12.90
CA GLY A 162 1.77 4.24 12.55
C GLY A 162 2.81 4.67 13.57
N SER A 163 4.06 4.82 13.12
CA SER A 163 5.16 5.48 13.84
C SER A 163 5.12 5.31 15.36
N GLU A 164 5.74 4.25 15.89
CA GLU A 164 6.44 4.46 17.16
C GLU A 164 7.35 5.67 16.93
N THR A 165 7.03 6.75 17.61
CA THR A 165 7.85 7.95 17.70
C THR A 165 9.24 7.47 18.06
N VAL A 166 10.19 7.63 17.14
CA VAL A 166 11.61 7.50 17.45
C VAL A 166 11.83 8.42 18.66
N PRO A 167 12.21 7.89 19.84
CA PRO A 167 12.50 8.75 20.97
C PRO A 167 13.58 9.74 20.52
N ALA A 168 13.33 11.02 20.74
CA ALA A 168 14.33 12.04 20.50
C ALA A 168 15.60 11.60 21.23
N ALA A 169 16.68 11.41 20.48
CA ALA A 169 17.98 11.16 21.08
C ALA A 169 18.41 12.48 21.73
N ASP A 170 18.33 12.52 23.06
CA ASP A 170 18.95 13.55 23.91
C ASP A 170 20.48 13.55 23.76
#